data_AF-A0A963XDW3-F1
#
_entry.id   AF-A0A963XDW3-F1
#
_cell.length_a   1.000
_cell.length_b   1.000
_cell.length_c   1.000
_cell.angle_alpha   90.00
_cell.angle_beta   90.00
_cell.angle_gamma   90.00
#
_symmetry.space_group_name_H-M   'P 1'
#
loop_
_entity.id
_entity.type
_entity.pdbx_description
1 polymer ?
#
loop_
_entity_poly.entity_id
_entity_poly.type
_entity_poly.pdbx_seq_one_letter_code
_entity_poly.pdbx_strand_id
1 'polypeptide(L)' 'PIDYLDFASPEPGLGSKIGLDATAKIPPETHRPWGREIRMAEDIVDLVSDKWKSYGLPGSGTPIWRKK' A
#
# COMPACT_ATOMS: atom_id res chain seq x y z
N PRO A 1 -20.36 -10.89 14.68
CA PRO A 1 -19.95 -12.22 14.16
C PRO A 1 -18.48 -12.28 13.76
N ILE A 2 -17.73 -13.20 14.35
CA ILE A 2 -16.33 -13.54 14.05
C ILE A 2 -16.21 -15.07 13.90
N ASP A 3 -15.06 -15.58 13.46
CA ASP A 3 -14.84 -17.02 13.37
C ASP A 3 -14.94 -17.68 14.76
N TYR A 4 -15.61 -18.82 14.85
CA TYR A 4 -15.69 -19.63 16.07
C TYR A 4 -14.29 -20.10 16.53
N LEU A 5 -13.34 -20.25 15.60
CA LEU A 5 -11.97 -20.66 15.88
C LEU A 5 -11.05 -19.50 16.31
N ASP A 6 -11.54 -18.26 16.32
CA ASP A 6 -10.76 -17.11 16.76
C ASP A 6 -10.69 -17.03 18.30
N PHE A 7 -9.63 -17.58 18.88
CA PHE A 7 -9.38 -17.55 20.32
C PHE A 7 -9.04 -16.15 20.86
N ALA A 8 -8.77 -15.17 19.99
CA ALA A 8 -8.58 -13.79 20.40
C ALA A 8 -9.91 -13.05 20.57
N SER A 9 -11.03 -13.66 20.16
CA SER A 9 -12.37 -13.12 20.39
C SER A 9 -12.79 -13.25 21.87
N PRO A 10 -13.58 -12.30 22.39
CA PRO A 10 -14.02 -12.35 23.78
C PRO A 10 -14.95 -13.54 24.06
N GLU A 11 -15.74 -13.96 23.07
CA GLU A 11 -16.69 -15.08 23.16
C GLU A 11 -16.75 -15.81 21.82
N PRO A 12 -16.94 -17.15 21.79
CA PRO A 12 -16.99 -17.90 20.53
C PRO A 12 -18.05 -17.37 19.56
N GLY A 13 -17.63 -17.01 18.34
CA GLY A 13 -18.51 -16.46 17.31
C GLY A 13 -18.87 -14.98 17.49
N LEU A 14 -18.44 -14.34 18.58
CA LEU A 14 -18.70 -12.93 18.88
C LEU A 14 -17.40 -12.15 19.07
N GLY A 15 -17.14 -11.24 18.14
CA GLY A 15 -16.00 -10.33 18.20
C GLY A 15 -16.29 -9.00 17.50
N SER A 16 -15.34 -8.09 17.61
CA SER A 16 -15.37 -6.77 16.97
C SER A 16 -14.67 -6.80 15.60
N LYS A 17 -14.78 -5.71 14.85
CA LYS A 17 -14.00 -5.45 13.64
C LYS A 17 -13.39 -4.06 13.76
N ILE A 18 -12.21 -3.88 13.18
CA ILE A 18 -11.54 -2.59 13.13
C ILE A 18 -11.60 -2.08 11.69
N GLY A 19 -12.11 -0.87 11.50
CA GLY A 19 -11.97 -0.11 10.27
C GLY A 19 -10.82 0.87 10.41
N LEU A 20 -9.79 0.74 9.57
CA LEU A 20 -8.70 1.69 9.49
C LEU A 20 -8.81 2.45 8.17
N ASP A 21 -9.08 3.75 8.23
CA ASP A 21 -9.10 4.60 7.05
C ASP A 21 -7.72 5.22 6.81
N ALA A 22 -6.90 4.52 6.02
CA ALA A 22 -5.57 4.93 5.61
C ALA A 22 -5.54 5.76 4.31
N THR A 23 -6.68 6.29 3.86
CA THR A 23 -6.71 7.19 2.69
C THR A 23 -6.11 8.56 3.01
N ALA A 24 -5.64 9.26 1.96
CA ALA A 24 -5.26 10.66 2.09
C ALA A 24 -6.51 11.49 2.44
N LYS A 25 -6.40 12.32 3.48
CA LYS A 25 -7.55 13.10 3.97
C LYS A 25 -7.74 14.36 3.16
N ILE A 26 -8.99 14.62 2.78
CA ILE A 26 -9.39 15.77 1.97
C ILE A 26 -10.28 16.72 2.77
N PRO A 27 -10.51 17.98 2.36
CA PRO A 27 -11.50 18.82 3.02
C PRO A 27 -12.91 18.20 2.92
N PRO A 28 -13.72 18.16 4.00
CA PRO A 28 -13.52 18.77 5.33
C PRO A 28 -12.90 17.84 6.40
N GLU A 29 -12.40 16.65 6.05
CA GLU A 29 -11.83 15.68 7.00
C GLU A 29 -10.58 16.21 7.73
N THR A 30 -9.88 17.17 7.13
CA THR A 30 -8.74 17.85 7.76
C THR A 30 -8.59 19.28 7.25
N HIS A 31 -8.14 20.17 8.13
CA HIS A 31 -7.67 21.53 7.79
C HIS A 31 -6.14 21.62 7.66
N ARG A 32 -5.42 20.54 7.98
CA ARG A 32 -3.96 20.48 7.90
C ARG A 32 -3.53 20.25 6.45
N PRO A 33 -2.40 20.82 6.00
CA PRO A 33 -1.82 20.43 4.73
C PRO A 33 -1.46 18.94 4.77
N TRP A 34 -1.89 18.20 3.75
CA TRP A 34 -1.51 16.80 3.60
C TRP A 34 -0.15 16.69 2.88
N GLY A 35 0.59 15.62 3.19
CA GLY A 35 1.86 15.34 2.52
C GLY A 35 1.66 15.07 1.02
N ARG A 36 2.64 15.45 0.21
CA ARG A 36 2.67 15.07 -1.20
C ARG A 36 3.36 13.72 -1.36
N GLU A 37 2.72 12.80 -2.08
CA GLU A 37 3.31 11.50 -2.40
C GLU A 37 4.59 11.67 -3.22
N ILE A 38 5.64 10.95 -2.83
CA ILE A 38 6.89 10.86 -3.59
C ILE A 38 6.67 9.91 -4.76
N ARG A 39 7.11 10.31 -5.95
CA ARG A 39 7.05 9.47 -7.15
C ARG A 39 8.31 9.61 -7.98
N MET A 40 8.84 8.48 -8.45
CA MET A 40 9.98 8.45 -9.37
C MET A 40 9.58 8.98 -10.76
N ALA A 41 10.52 9.64 -11.43
CA ALA A 41 10.33 10.10 -12.80
C ALA A 41 10.19 8.89 -13.75
N GLU A 42 9.26 8.98 -14.72
CA GLU A 42 8.88 7.83 -15.56
C GLU A 42 10.02 7.34 -16.45
N ASP A 43 10.84 8.25 -16.96
CA ASP A 43 12.05 7.95 -17.74
C ASP A 43 13.07 7.14 -16.93
N ILE A 44 13.22 7.43 -15.63
CA ILE A 44 14.10 6.68 -14.74
C ILE A 44 13.52 5.29 -14.45
N VAL A 45 12.20 5.19 -14.24
CA VAL A 45 11.54 3.91 -14.04
C VAL A 45 11.75 3.02 -15.25
N ASP A 46 11.47 3.54 -16.46
CA ASP A 46 11.63 2.80 -17.71
C ASP A 46 13.11 2.38 -17.93
N LEU A 47 14.05 3.30 -17.73
CA LEU A 47 15.49 3.03 -17.86
C LEU A 47 15.96 1.88 -16.97
N VAL A 48 15.56 1.90 -15.69
CA VAL A 48 15.97 0.88 -14.72
C VAL A 48 15.26 -0.44 -14.99
N SER A 49 13.97 -0.41 -15.33
CA SER A 49 13.21 -1.61 -15.68
C SER A 49 13.79 -2.32 -16.90
N ASP A 50 14.17 -1.60 -17.95
CA ASP A 50 14.79 -2.17 -19.15
C ASP A 50 16.15 -2.81 -18.86
N LYS A 51 16.93 -2.19 -17.97
CA LYS A 51 18.28 -2.66 -17.62
C LYS A 51 18.30 -3.72 -16.52
N TRP A 52 17.18 -3.99 -15.86
CA TRP A 52 17.17 -4.79 -14.64
C TRP A 52 17.86 -6.15 -14.78
N LYS A 53 17.57 -6.89 -15.87
CA LYS A 53 18.19 -8.19 -16.15
C LYS A 53 19.71 -8.11 -16.30
N SER A 54 20.22 -6.99 -16.82
CA SER A 54 21.66 -6.80 -17.04
C SER A 54 22.43 -6.57 -15.74
N TYR A 55 21.75 -6.17 -14.66
CA TYR A 55 22.39 -5.89 -13.37
C TYR A 55 22.69 -7.14 -12.55
N GLY A 56 22.15 -8.31 -12.92
CA GLY A 56 22.37 -9.55 -12.18
C GLY A 56 21.77 -9.54 -10.76
N LEU A 57 20.79 -8.66 -10.52
CA LEU A 57 20.11 -8.52 -9.23
C LEU A 57 18.90 -9.47 -9.12
N PRO A 58 18.55 -9.94 -7.91
CA PRO A 58 17.35 -10.76 -7.71
C PRO A 58 16.07 -9.94 -7.96
N GLY A 59 14.98 -10.65 -8.29
CA GLY A 59 13.65 -10.07 -8.54
C GLY A 59 13.30 -9.94 -10.02
N SER A 60 12.02 -9.67 -10.31
CA SER A 60 11.49 -9.66 -11.68
C SER A 60 11.82 -8.41 -12.49
N GLY A 61 12.30 -7.34 -11.84
CA GLY A 61 12.51 -6.02 -12.46
C GLY A 61 11.21 -5.28 -12.81
N THR A 62 10.06 -5.82 -12.39
CA THR A 62 8.76 -5.20 -12.58
C THR A 62 8.69 -3.92 -11.74
N PRO A 63 8.39 -2.76 -12.34
CA PRO A 63 8.31 -1.51 -11.60
C PRO A 63 7.08 -1.53 -10.67
N ILE A 64 7.24 -0.98 -9.47
CA ILE A 64 6.14 -0.80 -8.50
C ILE A 64 5.22 0.37 -8.87
N TRP A 65 5.67 1.23 -9.79
CA TRP A 65 4.97 2.44 -10.19
C TRP A 65 3.93 2.09 -11.27
N ARG A 66 2.65 2.40 -11.00
CA ARG A 66 1.60 2.36 -12.03
C ARG A 66 1.84 3.48 -13.04
N LYS A 67 1.78 3.20 -14.34
CA LYS A 67 1.81 4.25 -15.39
C LYS A 67 0.70 5.27 -15.11
N LYS A 68 1.02 6.56 -15.27
CA LYS A 68 0.00 7.61 -15.16
C LYS A 68 -0.97 7.57 -16.33
#